data_AF-A0A6G6AT24-F1
#
_entry.id   AF-A0A6G6AT24-F1
#
_cell.length_a   1.000
_cell.length_b   1.000
_cell.length_c   1.000
_cell.angle_alpha   90.00
_cell.angle_beta   90.00
_cell.angle_gamma   90.00
#
_symmetry.space_group_name_H-M   'P 1'
#
loop_
_entity.id
_entity.type
_entity.pdbx_description
1 polymer ?
#
loop_
_entity_poly.entity_id
_entity_poly.type
_entity_poly.pdbx_seq_one_letter_code
_entity_poly.pdbx_strand_id
1 'polypeptide(L)'
;MIVGFASIVTGILLGFVFSKFFLDIANKVIGVSDFTFYFPVQAIITTVIVLGIVFLAIAFFTPRLIRKKEVVRLLKTEVTGEKPQKLLPLLIVFIVLFGFMIWLFTSGTQIAKEIQDNSVTALVLVFTIIIGTYLMFAYGMRMALALSKNSRARGRLLYSSDKKAKLRANAQTMTISAVLYAISFFSIILLFSMSTNVKTETEKIMPYAISYNAWTENADVAGDVAVIEEELKDLPGYQKTVFNLWYNKANPTRSAIMSVSDYNMIMKFLGRETVTVSENDVFLVAGNAGETVKKIPSDIQSFMDENRFDLSVEGYSEATITLSGFTNSVCVVNDSVFDTLKPQMDSKTITAFVYDNWEMNSHSPEAIESALKTSTENLDANVIIAYNYYRTSQLQNNLTLYIGSMLCFTFILAVASFIYSRLYSELDAECKKYKGIVKIGLSKKELSSALRKVTSLILLIPFLVALIYLWIGIFISEQFAIVSNIPVAFWCTVVLLVLQTGIYFGIDASYRKAVFRKVYQDYERS
;
A
#
# COMPACT_ATOMS: atom_id res chain seq x y z
N MET A 1 21.74 27.67 8.68
CA MET A 1 21.27 27.89 10.06
C MET A 1 20.15 28.93 10.11
N ILE A 2 20.39 30.20 9.73
CA ILE A 2 19.35 31.26 9.73
C ILE A 2 18.08 30.82 8.97
N VAL A 3 18.24 30.32 7.74
CA VAL A 3 17.10 29.81 6.93
C VAL A 3 16.38 28.64 7.60
N GLY A 4 17.11 27.76 8.29
CA GLY A 4 16.51 26.62 9.02
C GLY A 4 15.70 27.08 10.23
N PHE A 5 16.23 28.03 11.00
CA PHE A 5 15.51 28.63 12.12
C PHE A 5 14.25 29.35 11.66
N ALA A 6 14.36 30.19 10.64
CA ALA A 6 13.20 30.87 10.04
C ALA A 6 12.15 29.85 9.58
N SER A 7 12.58 28.79 8.90
CA SER A 7 11.71 27.70 8.44
C SER A 7 10.94 27.03 9.59
N ILE A 8 11.63 26.65 10.68
CA ILE A 8 10.99 26.04 11.86
C ILE A 8 9.94 27.00 12.45
N VAL A 9 10.29 28.26 12.66
CA VAL A 9 9.38 29.26 13.26
C VAL A 9 8.16 29.46 12.38
N THR A 10 8.34 29.70 11.07
CA THR A 10 7.20 29.86 10.15
C THR A 10 6.37 28.58 10.01
N GLY A 11 7.02 27.40 10.04
CA GLY A 11 6.34 26.11 9.96
C GLY A 11 5.44 25.85 11.16
N ILE A 12 5.92 26.14 12.38
CA ILE A 12 5.13 26.02 13.61
C ILE A 12 3.97 27.03 13.59
N LEU A 13 4.23 28.29 13.22
CA LEU A 13 3.18 29.31 13.15
C LEU A 13 2.08 28.95 12.16
N LEU A 14 2.44 28.55 10.93
CA LEU A 14 1.47 28.12 9.91
C LEU A 14 0.75 26.85 10.35
N GLY A 15 1.48 25.85 10.85
CA GLY A 15 0.89 24.61 11.36
C GLY A 15 -0.11 24.85 12.47
N PHE A 16 0.18 25.80 13.37
CA PHE A 16 -0.73 26.19 14.43
C PHE A 16 -2.01 26.84 13.89
N VAL A 17 -1.91 27.75 12.91
CA VAL A 17 -3.08 28.39 12.27
C VAL A 17 -3.97 27.36 11.58
N PHE A 18 -3.39 26.37 10.89
CA PHE A 18 -4.15 25.33 10.18
C PHE A 18 -4.51 24.11 11.03
N SER A 19 -4.06 24.02 12.27
CA SER A 19 -4.25 22.83 13.12
C SER A 19 -5.73 22.46 13.30
N LYS A 20 -6.62 23.44 13.52
CA LYS A 20 -8.07 23.21 13.61
C LYS A 20 -8.62 22.58 12.33
N PHE A 21 -8.22 23.11 11.17
CA PHE A 21 -8.64 22.56 9.87
C PHE A 21 -8.21 21.09 9.70
N PHE A 22 -6.99 20.74 10.12
CA PHE A 22 -6.52 19.36 10.08
C PHE A 22 -7.27 18.45 11.07
N LEU A 23 -7.58 18.94 12.28
CA LEU A 23 -8.36 18.19 13.26
C LEU A 23 -9.80 17.95 12.79
N ASP A 24 -10.42 18.93 12.13
CA ASP A 24 -11.76 18.79 11.55
C ASP A 24 -11.76 17.73 10.42
N ILE A 25 -10.70 17.69 9.59
CA ILE A 25 -10.51 16.60 8.62
C ILE A 25 -10.33 15.26 9.34
N ALA A 26 -9.55 15.21 10.42
CA ALA A 26 -9.33 13.98 11.20
C ALA A 26 -10.65 13.43 11.75
N ASN A 27 -11.47 14.27 12.39
CA ASN A 27 -12.79 13.89 12.91
C ASN A 27 -13.67 13.28 11.79
N LYS A 28 -13.69 13.91 10.62
CA LYS A 28 -14.48 13.45 9.47
C LYS A 28 -13.98 12.14 8.86
N VAL A 29 -12.66 11.97 8.74
CA VAL A 29 -12.06 10.76 8.15
C VAL A 29 -12.11 9.58 9.12
N ILE A 30 -11.85 9.83 10.40
CA ILE A 30 -11.83 8.78 11.43
C ILE A 30 -13.24 8.39 11.86
N GLY A 31 -14.21 9.30 11.74
CA GLY A 31 -15.59 9.06 12.17
C GLY A 31 -15.72 9.08 13.69
N VAL A 32 -14.98 9.99 14.33
CA VAL A 32 -15.05 10.29 15.77
C VAL A 32 -15.14 11.81 15.94
N SER A 33 -15.74 12.26 17.03
CA SER A 33 -15.95 13.68 17.34
C SER A 33 -14.99 14.24 18.41
N ASP A 34 -13.97 13.47 18.79
CA ASP A 34 -13.20 13.73 20.01
C ASP A 34 -11.92 14.53 19.79
N PHE A 35 -11.49 14.74 18.54
CA PHE A 35 -10.30 15.55 18.26
C PHE A 35 -10.64 17.03 18.37
N THR A 36 -10.49 17.56 19.59
CA THR A 36 -10.66 18.98 19.89
C THR A 36 -9.35 19.74 19.70
N PHE A 37 -9.47 21.04 19.42
CA PHE A 37 -8.30 21.91 19.28
C PHE A 37 -7.63 22.11 20.65
N TYR A 38 -6.35 21.75 20.74
CA TYR A 38 -5.51 21.96 21.91
C TYR A 38 -4.16 22.55 21.48
N PHE A 39 -3.43 23.15 22.42
CA PHE A 39 -2.08 23.68 22.18
C PHE A 39 -1.03 22.57 22.37
N PRO A 40 -0.45 21.99 21.29
CA PRO A 40 0.30 20.75 21.38
C PRO A 40 1.78 20.98 21.69
N VAL A 41 2.09 21.40 22.92
CA VAL A 41 3.48 21.75 23.35
C VAL A 41 4.47 20.63 23.04
N GLN A 42 4.10 19.38 23.34
CA GLN A 42 4.97 18.21 23.10
C GLN A 42 5.28 18.03 21.61
N ALA A 43 4.28 18.17 20.73
CA ALA A 43 4.49 18.07 19.28
C ALA A 43 5.40 19.19 18.75
N ILE A 44 5.24 20.41 19.28
CA ILE A 44 6.09 21.56 18.94
C ILE A 44 7.54 21.28 19.33
N ILE A 45 7.81 20.85 20.57
CA ILE A 45 9.16 20.54 21.04
C ILE A 45 9.80 19.43 20.19
N THR A 46 9.07 18.33 19.95
CA THR A 46 9.57 17.22 19.11
C THR A 46 9.92 17.72 17.71
N THR A 47 9.09 18.57 17.11
CA THR A 47 9.33 19.16 15.79
C THR A 47 10.60 20.02 15.79
N VAL A 48 10.79 20.85 16.82
CA VAL A 48 11.99 21.70 16.96
C VAL A 48 13.25 20.85 17.10
N ILE A 49 13.21 19.78 17.90
CA ILE A 49 14.36 18.89 18.12
C ILE A 49 14.71 18.15 16.82
N VAL A 50 13.74 17.46 16.21
CA VAL A 50 13.98 16.62 15.02
C VAL A 50 14.43 17.47 13.84
N LEU A 51 13.72 18.55 13.51
CA LEU A 51 14.13 19.44 12.41
C LEU A 51 15.43 20.19 12.75
N GLY A 52 15.64 20.54 14.02
CA GLY A 52 16.88 21.13 14.50
C GLY A 52 18.08 20.24 14.22
N ILE A 53 18.00 18.94 14.56
CA ILE A 53 19.04 17.94 14.27
C ILE A 53 19.27 17.83 12.76
N VAL A 54 18.20 17.75 11.96
CA VAL A 54 18.31 17.68 10.50
C VAL A 54 19.02 18.92 9.93
N PHE A 55 18.62 20.12 10.34
CA PHE A 55 19.26 21.34 9.84
C PHE A 55 20.71 21.45 10.32
N LEU A 56 21.02 21.06 11.56
CA LEU A 56 22.39 21.02 12.08
C LEU A 56 23.25 20.05 11.27
N ALA A 57 22.74 18.86 10.97
CA ALA A 57 23.42 17.91 10.09
C ALA A 57 23.68 18.52 8.70
N ILE A 58 22.67 19.15 8.09
CA ILE A 58 22.83 19.82 6.79
C ILE A 58 23.91 20.92 6.88
N ALA A 59 23.89 21.76 7.91
CA ALA A 59 24.90 22.81 8.07
C ALA A 59 26.30 22.28 8.36
N PHE A 60 26.41 21.11 8.98
CA PHE A 60 27.69 20.45 9.22
C PHE A 60 28.24 19.77 7.95
N PHE A 61 27.40 19.02 7.24
CA PHE A 61 27.82 18.25 6.05
C PHE A 61 28.00 19.13 4.82
N THR A 62 27.15 20.14 4.59
CA THR A 62 27.15 20.94 3.35
C THR A 62 28.49 21.63 3.11
N PRO A 63 29.08 22.38 4.06
CA PRO A 63 30.39 22.99 3.86
C PRO A 63 31.48 21.94 3.65
N ARG A 64 31.43 20.80 4.37
CA ARG A 64 32.43 19.72 4.26
C ARG A 64 32.43 19.05 2.89
N LEU A 65 31.25 18.90 2.27
CA LEU A 65 31.05 18.38 0.92
C LEU A 65 31.45 19.38 -0.18
N ILE A 66 31.17 20.67 0.03
CA ILE A 66 31.45 21.72 -0.95
C ILE A 66 32.92 22.14 -0.93
N ARG A 67 33.54 22.21 0.25
CA ARG A 67 34.95 22.64 0.43
C ARG A 67 35.95 21.76 -0.32
N LYS A 68 35.61 20.51 -0.65
CA LYS A 68 36.45 19.58 -1.44
C LYS A 68 36.31 19.72 -2.97
N LYS A 69 35.45 20.58 -3.51
CA LYS A 69 35.14 20.65 -4.97
C LYS A 69 35.69 21.87 -5.74
N GLU A 70 36.58 22.63 -5.10
CA GLU A 70 37.53 23.61 -5.66
C GLU A 70 37.05 24.79 -6.53
N VAL A 71 37.55 25.97 -6.16
CA VAL A 71 37.62 27.20 -6.97
C VAL A 71 38.30 26.96 -8.33
N VAL A 72 39.28 26.07 -8.39
CA VAL A 72 39.99 25.66 -9.63
C VAL A 72 39.07 24.92 -10.60
N ARG A 73 38.09 24.16 -10.08
CA ARG A 73 37.08 23.49 -10.92
C ARG A 73 36.12 24.53 -11.49
N LEU A 74 35.64 25.49 -10.70
CA LEU A 74 34.72 26.54 -11.17
C LEU A 74 35.30 27.36 -12.33
N LEU A 75 36.60 27.65 -12.34
CA LEU A 75 37.28 28.34 -13.45
C LEU A 75 37.52 27.46 -14.70
N LYS A 76 37.61 26.13 -14.56
CA LYS A 76 37.81 25.19 -15.69
C LYS A 76 36.52 24.58 -16.25
N THR A 77 35.40 24.64 -15.51
CA THR A 77 34.14 24.01 -15.94
C THR A 77 33.47 24.76 -17.09
N GLU A 78 33.79 26.04 -17.27
CA GLU A 78 33.28 26.83 -18.41
C GLU A 78 33.92 26.41 -19.75
N VAL A 79 35.10 25.75 -19.71
CA VAL A 79 35.90 25.40 -20.90
C VAL A 79 35.93 23.89 -21.19
N THR A 80 35.64 23.02 -20.21
CA THR A 80 35.70 21.56 -20.39
C THR A 80 34.37 20.89 -20.04
N GLY A 81 33.69 20.36 -21.06
CA GLY A 81 32.46 19.60 -20.87
C GLY A 81 32.63 18.46 -19.86
N GLU A 82 31.60 18.21 -19.04
CA GLU A 82 31.66 17.20 -17.98
C GLU A 82 32.18 15.84 -18.49
N LYS A 83 33.21 15.28 -17.83
CA LYS A 83 33.73 13.94 -18.14
C LYS A 83 32.60 12.91 -18.07
N PRO A 84 32.52 11.95 -19.02
CA PRO A 84 31.46 10.94 -19.02
C PRO A 84 31.52 10.09 -17.73
N GLN A 85 30.40 10.03 -17.00
CA GLN A 85 30.29 9.20 -15.79
C GLN A 85 30.53 7.71 -16.12
N LYS A 86 31.43 7.07 -15.37
CA LYS A 86 31.60 5.62 -15.30
C LYS A 86 30.41 5.01 -14.52
N LEU A 87 29.28 4.82 -15.20
CA LEU A 87 28.08 4.17 -14.63
C LEU A 87 28.16 2.64 -14.62
N LEU A 88 29.19 2.06 -15.24
CA LEU A 88 29.40 0.62 -15.35
C LEU A 88 29.47 -0.12 -14.00
N PRO A 89 30.25 0.33 -12.98
CA PRO A 89 30.28 -0.35 -11.69
C PRO A 89 28.93 -0.30 -10.95
N LEU A 90 28.19 0.80 -11.05
CA LEU A 90 26.86 0.91 -10.43
C LEU A 90 25.86 -0.03 -11.09
N LEU A 91 25.96 -0.22 -12.42
CA LEU A 91 25.13 -1.16 -13.17
C LEU A 91 25.41 -2.61 -12.75
N ILE A 92 26.68 -3.00 -12.60
CA ILE A 92 27.06 -4.35 -12.19
C ILE A 92 26.49 -4.66 -10.80
N VAL A 93 26.67 -3.74 -9.84
CA VAL A 93 26.10 -3.88 -8.48
C VAL A 93 24.58 -3.99 -8.53
N PHE A 94 23.91 -3.19 -9.36
CA PHE A 94 22.46 -3.27 -9.53
C PHE A 94 22.00 -4.61 -10.13
N ILE A 95 22.67 -5.13 -11.16
CA ILE A 95 22.31 -6.43 -11.76
C ILE A 95 22.44 -7.56 -10.74
N VAL A 96 23.50 -7.55 -9.92
CA VAL A 96 23.69 -8.53 -8.85
C VAL A 96 22.58 -8.41 -7.79
N LEU A 97 22.28 -7.20 -7.30
CA LEU A 97 21.22 -6.96 -6.33
C LEU A 97 19.83 -7.33 -6.86
N PHE A 98 19.55 -6.97 -8.11
CA PHE A 98 18.27 -7.24 -8.75
C PHE A 98 18.08 -8.74 -9.03
N GLY A 99 19.12 -9.43 -9.50
CA GLY A 99 19.11 -10.88 -9.68
C GLY A 99 18.91 -11.64 -8.36
N PHE A 100 19.54 -11.18 -7.28
CA PHE A 100 19.33 -11.73 -5.94
C PHE A 100 17.89 -11.52 -5.46
N MET A 101 17.31 -10.33 -5.67
CA MET A 101 15.91 -10.07 -5.32
C MET A 101 14.94 -10.93 -6.12
N ILE A 102 15.12 -11.06 -7.44
CA ILE A 102 14.28 -11.94 -8.25
C ILE A 102 14.34 -13.36 -7.71
N TRP A 103 15.54 -13.89 -7.45
CA TRP A 103 15.69 -15.23 -6.90
C TRP A 103 14.98 -15.41 -5.55
N LEU A 104 15.06 -14.43 -4.64
CA LEU A 104 14.33 -14.46 -3.37
C LEU A 104 12.81 -14.56 -3.58
N PHE A 105 12.25 -13.72 -4.46
CA PHE A 105 10.79 -13.69 -4.66
C PHE A 105 10.25 -14.84 -5.54
N THR A 106 11.09 -15.50 -6.35
CA THR A 106 10.64 -16.58 -7.25
C THR A 106 10.98 -17.99 -6.76
N SER A 107 12.01 -18.17 -5.93
CA SER A 107 12.55 -19.51 -5.66
C SER A 107 11.65 -20.39 -4.80
N GLY A 108 10.66 -19.84 -4.09
CA GLY A 108 9.68 -20.60 -3.28
C GLY A 108 10.30 -21.48 -2.17
N THR A 109 11.62 -21.38 -1.95
CA THR A 109 12.37 -22.18 -0.98
C THR A 109 12.12 -21.68 0.44
N GLN A 110 12.23 -22.56 1.44
CA GLN A 110 12.11 -22.18 2.86
C GLN A 110 13.12 -21.08 3.25
N ILE A 111 14.36 -21.19 2.75
CA ILE A 111 15.41 -20.17 2.96
C ILE A 111 15.00 -18.80 2.41
N ALA A 112 14.36 -18.77 1.23
CA ALA A 112 13.89 -17.50 0.65
C ALA A 112 12.74 -16.89 1.45
N LYS A 113 11.83 -17.69 2.00
CA LYS A 113 10.74 -17.22 2.89
C LYS A 113 11.27 -16.64 4.20
N GLU A 114 12.23 -17.30 4.85
CA GLU A 114 12.87 -16.78 6.06
C GLU A 114 13.62 -15.46 5.82
N ILE A 115 14.28 -15.32 4.68
CA ILE A 115 14.95 -14.07 4.29
C ILE A 115 13.91 -13.00 3.95
N GLN A 116 12.78 -13.36 3.34
CA GLN A 116 11.69 -12.42 3.01
C GLN A 116 11.05 -11.82 4.26
N ASP A 117 10.88 -12.61 5.33
CA ASP A 117 10.32 -12.15 6.60
C ASP A 117 11.25 -11.21 7.39
N ASN A 118 12.53 -11.13 7.01
CA ASN A 118 13.48 -10.24 7.65
C ASN A 118 13.24 -8.77 7.27
N SER A 119 13.07 -7.89 8.26
CA SER A 119 12.91 -6.44 8.09
C SER A 119 14.04 -5.76 7.31
N VAL A 120 15.25 -6.35 7.29
CA VAL A 120 16.39 -5.85 6.49
C VAL A 120 16.14 -5.98 4.99
N THR A 121 15.42 -7.02 4.55
CA THR A 121 15.13 -7.28 3.14
C THR A 121 14.30 -6.17 2.53
N ALA A 122 13.32 -5.64 3.27
CA ALA A 122 12.53 -4.48 2.85
C ALA A 122 13.39 -3.22 2.62
N LEU A 123 14.38 -2.97 3.49
CA LEU A 123 15.30 -1.83 3.31
C LEU A 123 16.19 -2.01 2.07
N VAL A 124 16.74 -3.20 1.86
CA VAL A 124 17.56 -3.50 0.68
C VAL A 124 16.75 -3.37 -0.62
N LEU A 125 15.48 -3.78 -0.61
CA LEU A 125 14.57 -3.61 -1.74
C LEU A 125 14.39 -2.12 -2.08
N VAL A 126 14.12 -1.27 -1.09
CA VAL A 126 13.96 0.18 -1.30
C VAL A 126 15.24 0.80 -1.89
N PHE A 127 16.42 0.48 -1.34
CA PHE A 127 17.69 0.98 -1.90
C PHE A 127 17.91 0.51 -3.33
N THR A 128 17.56 -0.75 -3.63
CA THR A 128 17.69 -1.32 -4.98
C THR A 128 16.77 -0.59 -5.97
N ILE A 129 15.53 -0.28 -5.57
CA ILE A 129 14.58 0.49 -6.38
C ILE A 129 15.15 1.89 -6.65
N ILE A 130 15.62 2.61 -5.62
CA ILE A 130 16.15 3.97 -5.78
C ILE A 130 17.37 3.99 -6.73
N ILE A 131 18.31 3.06 -6.55
CA ILE A 131 19.50 2.94 -7.41
C ILE A 131 19.09 2.56 -8.83
N GLY A 132 18.16 1.62 -8.98
CA GLY A 132 17.61 1.17 -10.26
C GLY A 132 16.93 2.30 -11.02
N THR A 133 16.08 3.09 -10.36
CA THR A 133 15.42 4.26 -10.97
C THR A 133 16.45 5.30 -11.43
N TYR A 134 17.49 5.57 -10.63
CA TYR A 134 18.57 6.47 -11.04
C TYR A 134 19.30 5.97 -12.29
N LEU A 135 19.64 4.68 -12.33
CA LEU A 135 20.28 4.06 -13.48
C LEU A 135 19.39 4.11 -14.72
N MET A 136 18.10 3.82 -14.55
CA MET A 136 17.12 3.85 -15.63
C MET A 136 17.06 5.25 -16.26
N PHE A 137 16.98 6.32 -15.48
CA PHE A 137 17.01 7.68 -16.04
C PHE A 137 18.37 8.05 -16.62
N ALA A 138 19.47 7.67 -15.97
CA ALA A 138 20.81 7.99 -16.44
C ALA A 138 21.15 7.31 -17.79
N TYR A 139 20.83 6.03 -17.95
CA TYR A 139 21.02 5.29 -19.20
C TYR A 139 19.93 5.58 -20.23
N GLY A 140 18.66 5.69 -19.81
CA GLY A 140 17.54 6.04 -20.67
C GLY A 140 17.75 7.39 -21.36
N MET A 141 18.27 8.38 -20.66
CA MET A 141 18.58 9.69 -21.24
C MET A 141 19.77 9.64 -22.22
N ARG A 142 20.77 8.77 -21.98
CA ARG A 142 21.86 8.51 -22.94
C ARG A 142 21.34 7.83 -24.21
N MET A 143 20.45 6.84 -24.07
CA MET A 143 19.81 6.16 -25.20
C MET A 143 18.92 7.13 -26.01
N ALA A 144 18.08 7.92 -25.35
CA ALA A 144 17.23 8.91 -26.00
C ALA A 144 18.06 9.93 -26.82
N LEU A 145 19.22 10.33 -26.31
CA LEU A 145 20.17 11.17 -27.03
C LEU A 145 20.79 10.48 -28.24
N ALA A 146 21.19 9.22 -28.10
CA ALA A 146 21.76 8.42 -29.18
C ALA A 146 20.73 8.20 -30.31
N LEU A 147 19.48 7.88 -29.97
CA LEU A 147 18.37 7.71 -30.91
C LEU A 147 18.01 9.03 -31.61
N SER A 148 18.10 10.17 -30.92
CA SER A 148 17.80 11.48 -31.53
C SER A 148 18.83 11.93 -32.58
N LYS A 149 20.03 11.34 -32.63
CA LYS A 149 21.07 11.67 -33.63
C LYS A 149 20.63 11.39 -35.07
N ASN A 150 19.67 10.47 -35.28
CA ASN A 150 19.29 9.99 -36.61
C ASN A 150 18.13 10.79 -37.28
N SER A 151 17.57 11.81 -36.63
CA SER A 151 16.50 12.64 -37.22
C SER A 151 17.05 13.91 -37.92
N ARG A 152 16.54 14.23 -39.13
CA ARG A 152 16.99 15.34 -40.00
C ARG A 152 16.40 16.72 -39.65
N ALA A 153 16.03 17.01 -38.40
CA ALA A 153 15.39 18.29 -38.05
C ALA A 153 16.38 19.47 -37.95
N ARG A 154 16.07 20.61 -38.62
CA ARG A 154 16.92 21.81 -38.80
C ARG A 154 17.32 22.57 -37.51
N GLY A 155 16.75 22.27 -36.33
CA GLY A 155 17.12 22.87 -35.02
C GLY A 155 18.35 22.26 -34.32
N ARG A 156 19.23 21.60 -35.09
CA ARG A 156 20.14 20.51 -34.69
C ARG A 156 21.25 20.90 -33.71
N LEU A 157 21.77 22.13 -33.77
CA LEU A 157 22.92 22.58 -32.97
C LEU A 157 22.55 23.12 -31.58
N LEU A 158 21.36 23.69 -31.44
CA LEU A 158 20.89 24.26 -30.18
C LEU A 158 20.34 23.22 -29.20
N TYR A 159 19.96 22.04 -29.71
CA TYR A 159 19.30 20.99 -28.94
C TYR A 159 20.25 19.87 -28.45
N SER A 160 21.37 19.58 -29.14
CA SER A 160 22.23 18.44 -28.78
C SER A 160 23.42 18.78 -27.87
N SER A 161 23.92 20.02 -27.89
CA SER A 161 25.13 20.40 -27.12
C SER A 161 24.84 20.60 -25.63
N ASP A 162 23.67 21.13 -25.27
CA ASP A 162 23.26 21.38 -23.88
C ASP A 162 22.82 20.10 -23.13
N LYS A 163 22.23 19.14 -23.85
CA LYS A 163 21.69 17.92 -23.23
C LYS A 163 22.78 16.99 -22.68
N LYS A 164 23.99 17.00 -23.24
CA LYS A 164 25.11 16.20 -22.73
C LYS A 164 25.66 16.71 -21.41
N ALA A 165 25.67 18.04 -21.21
CA ALA A 165 26.13 18.67 -19.97
C ALA A 165 25.07 18.60 -18.85
N LYS A 166 23.78 18.62 -19.18
CA LYS A 166 22.67 18.56 -18.19
C LYS A 166 22.16 17.15 -17.89
N LEU A 167 22.73 16.11 -18.50
CA LEU A 167 22.24 14.73 -18.48
C LEU A 167 22.16 14.16 -17.05
N ARG A 168 23.21 14.38 -16.25
CA ARG A 168 23.29 13.94 -14.86
C ARG A 168 22.29 14.68 -13.96
N ALA A 169 22.28 16.01 -14.04
CA ALA A 169 21.42 16.84 -13.20
C ALA A 169 19.93 16.58 -13.50
N ASN A 170 19.59 16.35 -14.77
CA ASN A 170 18.23 16.00 -15.18
C ASN A 170 17.85 14.58 -14.73
N ALA A 171 18.76 13.59 -14.85
CA ALA A 171 18.51 12.24 -14.35
C ALA A 171 18.30 12.22 -12.82
N GLN A 172 19.09 12.97 -12.06
CA GLN A 172 18.90 13.11 -10.61
C GLN A 172 17.54 13.73 -10.27
N THR A 173 17.18 14.80 -10.98
CA THR A 173 15.91 15.50 -10.74
C THR A 173 14.71 14.57 -11.00
N MET A 174 14.77 13.83 -12.11
CA MET A 174 13.75 12.85 -12.50
C MET A 174 13.68 11.69 -11.51
N THR A 175 14.82 11.21 -11.00
CA THR A 175 14.88 10.14 -10.00
C THR A 175 14.17 10.54 -8.72
N ILE A 176 14.53 11.71 -8.16
CA ILE A 176 13.94 12.21 -6.91
C ILE A 176 12.42 12.36 -7.08
N SER A 177 11.99 12.93 -8.20
CA SER A 177 10.57 13.12 -8.49
C SER A 177 9.83 11.77 -8.64
N ALA A 178 10.39 10.81 -9.39
CA ALA A 178 9.78 9.51 -9.61
C ALA A 178 9.67 8.69 -8.32
N VAL A 179 10.70 8.68 -7.48
CA VAL A 179 10.70 7.96 -6.20
C VAL A 179 9.66 8.56 -5.25
N LEU A 180 9.63 9.90 -5.10
CA LEU A 180 8.64 10.56 -4.25
C LEU A 180 7.21 10.35 -4.76
N TYR A 181 6.97 10.41 -6.07
CA TYR A 181 5.67 10.06 -6.65
C TYR A 181 5.31 8.60 -6.40
N ALA A 182 6.24 7.66 -6.65
CA ALA A 182 5.98 6.23 -6.49
C ALA A 182 5.60 5.89 -5.05
N ILE A 183 6.34 6.40 -4.07
CA ILE A 183 6.04 6.21 -2.64
C ILE A 183 4.67 6.82 -2.31
N SER A 184 4.42 8.06 -2.71
CA SER A 184 3.16 8.76 -2.38
C SER A 184 1.95 8.08 -2.99
N PHE A 185 2.02 7.68 -4.26
CA PHE A 185 0.90 7.08 -4.98
C PHE A 185 0.62 5.66 -4.51
N PHE A 186 1.66 4.87 -4.27
CA PHE A 186 1.51 3.53 -3.73
C PHE A 186 0.92 3.57 -2.32
N SER A 187 1.46 4.43 -1.44
CA SER A 187 0.95 4.58 -0.07
C SER A 187 -0.49 5.08 -0.03
N ILE A 188 -0.87 6.10 -0.81
CA ILE A 188 -2.24 6.63 -0.75
C ILE A 188 -3.27 5.58 -1.20
N ILE A 189 -2.94 4.76 -2.20
CA ILE A 189 -3.83 3.71 -2.71
C ILE A 189 -4.00 2.60 -1.68
N LEU A 190 -2.90 2.09 -1.11
CA LEU A 190 -3.00 1.05 -0.08
C LEU A 190 -3.78 1.53 1.14
N LEU A 191 -3.49 2.75 1.63
CA LEU A 191 -4.18 3.31 2.78
C LEU A 191 -5.68 3.49 2.53
N PHE A 192 -6.05 3.94 1.33
CA PHE A 192 -7.46 4.11 0.98
C PHE A 192 -8.14 2.74 0.85
N SER A 193 -7.47 1.77 0.23
CA SER A 193 -7.99 0.40 0.09
C SER A 193 -8.24 -0.26 1.45
N MET A 194 -7.28 -0.14 2.38
CA MET A 194 -7.42 -0.64 3.76
C MET A 194 -8.59 -0.01 4.49
N SER A 195 -8.88 1.28 4.25
CA SER A 195 -10.00 1.99 4.88
C SER A 195 -11.35 1.65 4.25
N THR A 196 -11.41 1.40 2.94
CA THR A 196 -12.66 1.07 2.23
C THR A 196 -13.04 -0.41 2.32
N ASN A 197 -12.06 -1.31 2.43
CA ASN A 197 -12.30 -2.75 2.37
C ASN A 197 -12.58 -3.40 3.73
N VAL A 198 -12.54 -2.65 4.85
CA VAL A 198 -12.64 -3.21 6.22
C VAL A 198 -13.87 -4.10 6.39
N LYS A 199 -15.03 -3.70 5.86
CA LYS A 199 -16.26 -4.49 5.96
C LYS A 199 -16.10 -5.85 5.27
N THR A 200 -15.73 -5.83 3.98
CA THR A 200 -15.54 -7.04 3.17
C THR A 200 -14.43 -7.94 3.72
N GLU A 201 -13.35 -7.36 4.26
CA GLU A 201 -12.30 -8.12 4.95
C GLU A 201 -12.84 -8.77 6.22
N THR A 202 -13.63 -8.03 7.01
CA THR A 202 -14.25 -8.58 8.22
C THR A 202 -15.20 -9.72 7.89
N GLU A 203 -16.04 -9.61 6.85
CA GLU A 203 -16.96 -10.69 6.42
C GLU A 203 -16.23 -11.96 5.93
N LYS A 204 -15.02 -11.81 5.39
CA LYS A 204 -14.16 -12.94 5.01
C LYS A 204 -13.44 -13.55 6.22
N ILE A 205 -13.05 -12.74 7.19
CA ILE A 205 -12.37 -13.19 8.41
C ILE A 205 -13.36 -13.79 9.41
N MET A 206 -14.56 -13.21 9.49
CA MET A 206 -15.65 -13.54 10.42
C MET A 206 -16.94 -13.71 9.60
N PRO A 207 -17.26 -14.95 9.17
CA PRO A 207 -18.42 -15.20 8.31
C PRO A 207 -19.78 -14.91 8.98
N TYR A 208 -19.79 -14.70 10.29
CA TYR A 208 -20.99 -14.50 11.11
C TYR A 208 -20.86 -13.20 11.90
N ALA A 209 -22.00 -12.56 12.18
CA ALA A 209 -22.03 -11.35 12.99
C ALA A 209 -21.62 -11.65 14.43
N ILE A 210 -22.11 -12.76 14.99
CA ILE A 210 -21.75 -13.27 16.31
C ILE A 210 -21.58 -14.79 16.25
N SER A 211 -20.55 -15.33 16.91
CA SER A 211 -20.44 -16.77 17.15
C SER A 211 -20.06 -17.07 18.59
N TYR A 212 -20.77 -18.01 19.20
CA TYR A 212 -20.54 -18.51 20.54
C TYR A 212 -19.92 -19.92 20.49
N ASN A 213 -18.82 -20.08 21.22
CA ASN A 213 -18.09 -21.35 21.33
C ASN A 213 -17.91 -21.70 22.81
N ALA A 214 -18.39 -22.87 23.24
CA ALA A 214 -18.11 -23.40 24.57
C ALA A 214 -16.76 -24.12 24.57
N TRP A 215 -15.90 -23.82 25.55
CA TRP A 215 -14.56 -24.39 25.65
C TRP A 215 -14.46 -25.42 26.77
N THR A 216 -15.31 -25.29 27.80
CA THR A 216 -15.37 -26.19 28.95
C THR A 216 -16.77 -26.77 29.10
N GLU A 217 -16.88 -27.90 29.80
CA GLU A 217 -18.18 -28.48 30.20
C GLU A 217 -18.91 -27.63 31.26
N ASN A 218 -18.23 -26.64 31.85
CA ASN A 218 -18.78 -25.75 32.86
C ASN A 218 -19.57 -24.57 32.26
N ALA A 219 -19.48 -24.37 30.93
CA ALA A 219 -20.18 -23.29 30.26
C ALA A 219 -21.71 -23.47 30.32
N ASP A 220 -22.43 -22.43 30.75
CA ASP A 220 -23.90 -22.40 30.66
C ASP A 220 -24.33 -22.09 29.22
N VAL A 221 -24.14 -23.06 28.32
CA VAL A 221 -24.43 -22.91 26.90
C VAL A 221 -25.89 -22.51 26.66
N ALA A 222 -26.83 -23.07 27.44
CA ALA A 222 -28.24 -22.78 27.26
C ALA A 222 -28.60 -21.35 27.70
N GLY A 223 -28.09 -20.91 28.85
CA GLY A 223 -28.27 -19.55 29.34
C GLY A 223 -27.59 -18.52 28.44
N ASP A 224 -26.32 -18.73 28.11
CA ASP A 224 -25.54 -17.79 27.31
C ASP A 224 -26.12 -17.61 25.90
N VAL A 225 -26.55 -18.70 25.25
CA VAL A 225 -27.21 -18.63 23.94
C VAL A 225 -28.57 -17.95 24.02
N ALA A 226 -29.36 -18.18 25.08
CA ALA A 226 -30.66 -17.53 25.24
C ALA A 226 -30.54 -16.01 25.37
N VAL A 227 -29.50 -15.52 26.07
CA VAL A 227 -29.20 -14.08 26.16
C VAL A 227 -28.91 -13.49 24.77
N ILE A 228 -28.09 -14.18 23.97
CA ILE A 228 -27.78 -13.73 22.60
C ILE A 228 -29.04 -13.72 21.72
N GLU A 229 -29.88 -14.76 21.81
CA GLU A 229 -31.13 -14.83 21.06
C GLU A 229 -32.09 -13.71 21.45
N GLU A 230 -32.23 -13.43 22.73
CA GLU A 230 -33.13 -12.39 23.22
C GLU A 230 -32.76 -11.00 22.68
N GLU A 231 -31.47 -10.70 22.60
CA GLU A 231 -30.95 -9.43 22.06
C GLU A 231 -31.05 -9.32 20.53
N LEU A 232 -31.05 -10.44 19.81
CA LEU A 232 -30.97 -10.44 18.34
C LEU A 232 -32.29 -10.77 17.62
N LYS A 233 -33.25 -11.44 18.27
CA LYS A 233 -34.47 -11.97 17.63
C LYS A 233 -35.32 -10.94 16.88
N ASP A 234 -35.31 -9.68 17.34
CA ASP A 234 -36.12 -8.60 16.78
C ASP A 234 -35.37 -7.82 15.67
N LEU A 235 -34.12 -8.17 15.37
CA LEU A 235 -33.33 -7.52 14.34
C LEU A 235 -33.65 -8.05 12.93
N PRO A 236 -33.61 -7.18 11.90
CA PRO A 236 -33.83 -7.59 10.52
C PRO A 236 -32.76 -8.59 10.08
N GLY A 237 -33.18 -9.61 9.31
CA GLY A 237 -32.26 -10.62 8.79
C GLY A 237 -31.73 -11.60 9.85
N TYR A 238 -32.27 -11.59 11.08
CA TYR A 238 -31.85 -12.51 12.13
C TYR A 238 -32.01 -13.97 11.70
N GLN A 239 -30.91 -14.72 11.76
CA GLN A 239 -30.86 -16.17 11.57
C GLN A 239 -29.85 -16.80 12.53
N LYS A 240 -30.16 -18.01 12.99
CA LYS A 240 -29.30 -18.83 13.85
C LYS A 240 -28.98 -20.15 13.17
N THR A 241 -27.74 -20.60 13.31
CA THR A 241 -27.34 -21.96 12.96
C THR A 241 -26.44 -22.56 14.05
N VAL A 242 -26.47 -23.88 14.17
CA VAL A 242 -25.61 -24.63 15.09
C VAL A 242 -24.96 -25.74 14.28
N PHE A 243 -23.64 -25.85 14.36
CA PHE A 243 -22.90 -26.90 13.68
C PHE A 243 -21.72 -27.37 14.52
N ASN A 244 -21.22 -28.55 14.19
CA ASN A 244 -20.13 -29.20 14.92
C ASN A 244 -18.91 -29.34 14.01
N LEU A 245 -17.75 -29.00 14.54
CA LEU A 245 -16.46 -29.35 13.95
C LEU A 245 -15.90 -30.57 14.67
N TRP A 246 -15.51 -31.58 13.91
CA TRP A 246 -15.03 -32.84 14.45
C TRP A 246 -13.52 -32.94 14.31
N TYR A 247 -12.87 -33.37 15.39
CA TYR A 247 -11.42 -33.50 15.46
C TYR A 247 -11.05 -34.92 15.88
N ASN A 248 -9.94 -35.41 15.36
CA ASN A 248 -9.40 -36.71 15.77
C ASN A 248 -9.06 -36.68 17.28
N LYS A 249 -9.64 -37.62 18.02
CA LYS A 249 -9.44 -37.77 19.47
C LYS A 249 -8.04 -38.22 19.84
N ALA A 250 -7.43 -39.11 19.05
CA ALA A 250 -6.14 -39.72 19.33
C ALA A 250 -4.98 -38.75 19.09
N ASN A 251 -5.09 -37.89 18.08
CA ASN A 251 -4.12 -36.86 17.74
C ASN A 251 -4.86 -35.54 17.53
N PRO A 252 -5.11 -34.75 18.59
CA PRO A 252 -5.84 -33.49 18.49
C PRO A 252 -5.02 -32.50 17.66
N THR A 253 -5.37 -32.39 16.38
CA THR A 253 -4.80 -31.40 15.47
C THR A 253 -5.76 -30.24 15.28
N ARG A 254 -5.30 -29.19 14.59
CA ARG A 254 -6.14 -28.05 14.25
C ARG A 254 -6.90 -28.24 12.94
N SER A 255 -6.91 -29.44 12.35
CA SER A 255 -7.63 -29.76 11.12
C SER A 255 -8.97 -30.41 11.47
N ALA A 256 -10.07 -29.83 11.03
CA ALA A 256 -11.41 -30.35 11.32
C ALA A 256 -11.92 -31.25 10.18
N ILE A 257 -12.81 -32.18 10.51
CA ILE A 257 -13.56 -33.01 9.57
C ILE A 257 -15.04 -32.64 9.67
N MET A 258 -15.73 -32.57 8.54
CA MET A 258 -17.16 -32.25 8.46
C MET A 258 -17.84 -33.10 7.37
N SER A 259 -19.11 -33.42 7.58
CA SER A 259 -19.96 -34.05 6.56
C SER A 259 -20.32 -33.07 5.45
N VAL A 260 -20.50 -33.55 4.22
CA VAL A 260 -20.94 -32.70 3.09
C VAL A 260 -22.33 -32.11 3.32
N SER A 261 -23.20 -32.84 4.02
CA SER A 261 -24.52 -32.35 4.42
C SER A 261 -24.45 -31.15 5.38
N ASP A 262 -23.64 -31.24 6.44
CA ASP A 262 -23.44 -30.13 7.40
C ASP A 262 -22.76 -28.93 6.72
N TYR A 263 -21.77 -29.19 5.87
CA TYR A 263 -21.10 -28.13 5.12
C TYR A 263 -22.08 -27.37 4.22
N ASN A 264 -22.90 -28.09 3.45
CA ASN A 264 -23.90 -27.47 2.57
C ASN A 264 -25.01 -26.74 3.33
N MET A 265 -25.34 -27.17 4.54
CA MET A 265 -26.24 -26.43 5.43
C MET A 265 -25.64 -25.05 5.78
N ILE A 266 -24.36 -25.00 6.15
CA ILE A 266 -23.66 -23.75 6.46
C ILE A 266 -23.55 -22.87 5.21
N MET A 267 -23.22 -23.43 4.05
CA MET A 267 -23.11 -22.66 2.81
C MET A 267 -24.44 -22.02 2.42
N LYS A 268 -25.57 -22.74 2.55
CA LYS A 268 -26.91 -22.17 2.35
C LYS A 268 -27.22 -21.05 3.35
N PHE A 269 -26.88 -21.25 4.62
CA PHE A 269 -27.05 -20.23 5.67
C PHE A 269 -26.26 -18.95 5.37
N LEU A 270 -25.05 -19.08 4.83
CA LEU A 270 -24.21 -17.96 4.41
C LEU A 270 -24.56 -17.40 3.02
N GLY A 271 -25.56 -17.95 2.33
CA GLY A 271 -25.93 -17.55 0.97
C GLY A 271 -24.86 -17.87 -0.10
N ARG A 272 -24.05 -18.91 0.11
CA ARG A 272 -22.96 -19.34 -0.77
C ARG A 272 -23.32 -20.63 -1.54
N GLU A 273 -22.56 -20.92 -2.60
CA GLU A 273 -22.77 -22.12 -3.42
C GLU A 273 -22.45 -23.42 -2.67
N THR A 274 -23.27 -24.44 -2.87
CA THR A 274 -23.11 -25.78 -2.28
C THR A 274 -22.22 -26.67 -3.14
N VAL A 275 -21.61 -27.68 -2.54
CA VAL A 275 -20.73 -28.64 -3.21
C VAL A 275 -21.27 -30.06 -3.11
N THR A 276 -20.83 -30.92 -4.01
CA THR A 276 -21.05 -32.37 -3.95
C THR A 276 -19.70 -33.05 -3.78
N VAL A 277 -19.66 -34.09 -2.93
CA VAL A 277 -18.44 -34.84 -2.64
C VAL A 277 -18.70 -36.32 -2.85
N SER A 278 -17.90 -36.95 -3.70
CA SER A 278 -17.99 -38.39 -3.99
C SER A 278 -17.51 -39.23 -2.79
N GLU A 279 -17.88 -40.52 -2.71
CA GLU A 279 -17.59 -41.37 -1.54
C GLU A 279 -16.09 -41.48 -1.20
N ASN A 280 -15.22 -41.51 -2.21
CA ASN A 280 -13.77 -41.63 -2.03
C ASN A 280 -13.03 -40.30 -2.20
N ASP A 281 -13.75 -39.17 -2.14
CA ASP A 281 -13.19 -37.86 -2.38
C ASP A 281 -13.32 -36.95 -1.15
N VAL A 282 -12.47 -35.93 -1.10
CA VAL A 282 -12.45 -34.89 -0.08
C VAL A 282 -12.49 -33.53 -0.74
N PHE A 283 -13.32 -32.65 -0.18
CA PHE A 283 -13.34 -31.24 -0.51
C PHE A 283 -12.64 -30.43 0.59
N LEU A 284 -11.63 -29.64 0.23
CA LEU A 284 -10.76 -28.96 1.18
C LEU A 284 -11.16 -27.48 1.36
N VAL A 285 -11.39 -27.06 2.59
CA VAL A 285 -11.73 -25.67 2.91
C VAL A 285 -10.61 -25.07 3.75
N ALA A 286 -10.13 -23.90 3.37
CA ALA A 286 -9.10 -23.19 4.13
C ALA A 286 -9.65 -22.71 5.48
N GLY A 287 -8.81 -22.82 6.52
CA GLY A 287 -9.13 -22.31 7.85
C GLY A 287 -8.79 -20.83 8.06
N ASN A 288 -8.01 -20.24 7.14
CA ASN A 288 -7.67 -18.82 7.13
C ASN A 288 -8.21 -18.13 5.88
N ALA A 289 -8.70 -16.91 6.05
CA ALA A 289 -9.16 -16.08 4.95
C ALA A 289 -7.99 -15.69 4.03
N GLY A 290 -8.15 -15.87 2.72
CA GLY A 290 -7.10 -15.56 1.73
C GLY A 290 -6.06 -16.67 1.53
N GLU A 291 -6.23 -17.83 2.18
CA GLU A 291 -5.39 -19.01 1.94
C GLU A 291 -6.12 -20.06 1.11
N THR A 292 -5.34 -20.92 0.41
CA THR A 292 -5.86 -22.11 -0.29
C THR A 292 -5.18 -23.36 0.24
N VAL A 293 -5.96 -24.38 0.58
CA VAL A 293 -5.45 -25.69 0.99
C VAL A 293 -5.60 -26.65 -0.20
N LYS A 294 -4.49 -27.01 -0.84
CA LYS A 294 -4.46 -27.84 -2.06
C LYS A 294 -4.04 -29.29 -1.82
N LYS A 295 -3.64 -29.61 -0.59
CA LYS A 295 -3.20 -30.95 -0.20
C LYS A 295 -3.89 -31.30 1.11
N ILE A 296 -4.25 -32.57 1.24
CA ILE A 296 -4.78 -33.11 2.49
C ILE A 296 -3.70 -32.92 3.57
N PRO A 297 -4.03 -32.30 4.71
CA PRO A 297 -3.12 -32.19 5.84
C PRO A 297 -2.59 -33.56 6.26
N SER A 298 -1.30 -33.68 6.55
CA SER A 298 -0.66 -34.97 6.83
C SER A 298 -1.30 -35.73 8.00
N ASP A 299 -1.81 -35.00 8.98
CA ASP A 299 -2.54 -35.52 10.12
C ASP A 299 -3.89 -36.15 9.73
N ILE A 300 -4.62 -35.49 8.82
CA ILE A 300 -5.88 -36.03 8.29
C ILE A 300 -5.58 -37.23 7.40
N GLN A 301 -4.55 -37.16 6.55
CA GLN A 301 -4.17 -38.29 5.70
C GLN A 301 -3.88 -39.54 6.53
N SER A 302 -3.04 -39.42 7.57
CA SER A 302 -2.74 -40.56 8.47
C SER A 302 -4.00 -41.13 9.13
N PHE A 303 -4.93 -40.26 9.57
CA PHE A 303 -6.18 -40.71 10.18
C PHE A 303 -7.10 -41.44 9.20
N MET A 304 -7.14 -41.01 7.94
CA MET A 304 -7.91 -41.67 6.89
C MET A 304 -7.29 -43.02 6.50
N ASP A 305 -5.96 -43.08 6.38
CA ASP A 305 -5.20 -44.30 6.09
C ASP A 305 -5.38 -45.37 7.20
N GLU A 306 -5.35 -44.97 8.48
CA GLU A 306 -5.62 -45.84 9.63
C GLU A 306 -7.02 -46.50 9.55
N ASN A 307 -7.99 -45.77 9.01
CA ASN A 307 -9.36 -46.23 8.83
C ASN A 307 -9.62 -46.87 7.45
N ARG A 308 -8.56 -47.08 6.64
CA ARG A 308 -8.60 -47.72 5.31
C ARG A 308 -9.40 -46.93 4.27
N PHE A 309 -9.44 -45.60 4.38
CA PHE A 309 -9.98 -44.72 3.35
C PHE A 309 -8.83 -44.16 2.51
N ASP A 310 -8.85 -44.42 1.20
CA ASP A 310 -7.94 -43.82 0.22
C ASP A 310 -8.68 -42.66 -0.45
N LEU A 311 -8.45 -41.44 0.05
CA LEU A 311 -9.21 -40.26 -0.35
C LEU A 311 -8.42 -39.40 -1.35
N SER A 312 -9.10 -38.97 -2.40
CA SER A 312 -8.56 -38.07 -3.41
C SER A 312 -9.14 -36.65 -3.28
N VAL A 313 -8.40 -35.62 -3.69
CA VAL A 313 -8.89 -34.23 -3.60
C VAL A 313 -9.74 -33.91 -4.82
N GLU A 314 -11.04 -33.74 -4.63
CA GLU A 314 -12.00 -33.38 -5.69
C GLU A 314 -12.09 -31.87 -5.91
N GLY A 315 -11.91 -31.08 -4.86
CA GLY A 315 -11.97 -29.62 -4.95
C GLY A 315 -11.49 -28.90 -3.70
N TYR A 316 -11.43 -27.57 -3.80
CA TYR A 316 -11.08 -26.71 -2.68
C TYR A 316 -11.85 -25.38 -2.70
N SER A 317 -11.99 -24.76 -1.53
CA SER A 317 -12.62 -23.46 -1.35
C SER A 317 -11.76 -22.52 -0.50
N GLU A 318 -11.70 -21.27 -0.92
CA GLU A 318 -11.10 -20.14 -0.18
C GLU A 318 -12.09 -19.53 0.84
N ALA A 319 -13.36 -19.94 0.79
CA ALA A 319 -14.41 -19.38 1.62
C ALA A 319 -14.42 -20.06 3.00
N THR A 320 -13.90 -19.37 4.00
CA THR A 320 -13.90 -19.80 5.41
C THR A 320 -15.32 -19.94 5.95
N ILE A 321 -15.56 -20.95 6.78
CA ILE A 321 -16.85 -21.21 7.44
C ILE A 321 -16.82 -20.93 8.95
N THR A 322 -15.67 -20.52 9.48
CA THR A 322 -15.44 -20.13 10.87
C THR A 322 -14.54 -18.89 10.92
N LEU A 323 -14.31 -18.35 12.13
CA LEU A 323 -13.31 -17.32 12.34
C LEU A 323 -11.96 -17.75 11.73
N SER A 324 -11.37 -16.87 10.90
CA SER A 324 -10.06 -17.09 10.31
C SER A 324 -9.03 -17.44 11.39
N GLY A 325 -8.35 -18.57 11.21
CA GLY A 325 -7.36 -19.06 12.15
C GLY A 325 -7.95 -19.81 13.34
N PHE A 326 -9.25 -20.12 13.36
CA PHE A 326 -9.85 -21.04 14.35
C PHE A 326 -9.34 -22.47 14.14
N THR A 327 -9.38 -22.94 12.89
CA THR A 327 -8.86 -24.22 12.40
C THR A 327 -7.82 -23.95 11.32
N ASN A 328 -6.91 -24.89 11.05
CA ASN A 328 -5.97 -24.79 9.93
C ASN A 328 -6.66 -25.10 8.60
N SER A 329 -7.58 -26.07 8.60
CA SER A 329 -8.36 -26.48 7.43
C SER A 329 -9.56 -27.33 7.84
N VAL A 330 -10.58 -27.38 7.00
CA VAL A 330 -11.74 -28.27 7.17
C VAL A 330 -11.77 -29.23 5.99
N CYS A 331 -11.72 -30.52 6.27
CA CYS A 331 -11.87 -31.59 5.29
C CYS A 331 -13.34 -32.03 5.24
N VAL A 332 -14.00 -31.75 4.13
CA VAL A 332 -15.39 -32.12 3.90
C VAL A 332 -15.42 -33.48 3.20
N VAL A 333 -16.07 -34.45 3.82
CA VAL A 333 -16.18 -35.84 3.35
C VAL A 333 -17.63 -36.21 3.08
N ASN A 334 -17.84 -37.30 2.33
CA ASN A 334 -19.16 -37.88 2.15
C ASN A 334 -19.78 -38.32 3.50
N ASP A 335 -21.10 -38.20 3.62
CA ASP A 335 -21.84 -38.50 4.86
C ASP A 335 -21.61 -39.94 5.35
N SER A 336 -21.52 -40.92 4.42
CA SER A 336 -21.26 -42.34 4.76
C SER A 336 -19.89 -42.55 5.41
N VAL A 337 -18.86 -41.86 4.91
CA VAL A 337 -17.49 -41.90 5.47
C VAL A 337 -17.47 -41.21 6.82
N PHE A 338 -18.12 -40.04 6.91
CA PHE A 338 -18.21 -39.27 8.13
C PHE A 338 -18.82 -40.08 9.29
N ASP A 339 -19.95 -40.76 9.04
CA ASP A 339 -20.65 -41.55 10.06
C ASP A 339 -19.79 -42.73 10.59
N THR A 340 -18.90 -43.27 9.74
CA THR A 340 -17.95 -44.32 10.13
C THR A 340 -16.85 -43.78 11.06
N LEU A 341 -16.39 -42.55 10.82
CA LEU A 341 -15.30 -41.92 11.58
C LEU A 341 -15.79 -41.27 12.88
N LYS A 342 -17.05 -40.86 12.94
CA LYS A 342 -17.67 -40.10 14.04
C LYS A 342 -17.39 -40.66 15.45
N PRO A 343 -17.41 -41.99 15.71
CA PRO A 343 -17.13 -42.53 17.05
C PRO A 343 -15.69 -42.30 17.55
N GLN A 344 -14.75 -42.01 16.65
CA GLN A 344 -13.32 -41.80 16.96
C GLN A 344 -12.96 -40.31 17.07
N MET A 345 -13.95 -39.41 16.98
CA MET A 345 -13.76 -37.97 16.94
C MET A 345 -14.47 -37.28 18.11
N ASP A 346 -13.88 -36.19 18.59
CA ASP A 346 -14.54 -35.29 19.52
C ASP A 346 -15.06 -34.06 18.76
N SER A 347 -16.26 -33.60 19.10
CA SER A 347 -16.90 -32.45 18.46
C SER A 347 -16.73 -31.16 19.25
N LYS A 348 -16.53 -30.05 18.54
CA LYS A 348 -16.68 -28.70 19.07
C LYS A 348 -17.89 -28.03 18.43
N THR A 349 -18.85 -27.64 19.25
CA THR A 349 -20.08 -26.99 18.82
C THR A 349 -19.85 -25.49 18.64
N ILE A 350 -20.30 -24.97 17.50
CA ILE A 350 -20.31 -23.54 17.19
C ILE A 350 -21.76 -23.13 17.01
N THR A 351 -22.20 -22.13 17.78
CA THR A 351 -23.48 -21.46 17.57
C THR A 351 -23.23 -20.14 16.88
N ALA A 352 -23.79 -19.94 15.70
CA ALA A 352 -23.55 -18.77 14.87
C ALA A 352 -24.84 -18.00 14.61
N PHE A 353 -24.72 -16.67 14.59
CA PHE A 353 -25.82 -15.73 14.41
C PHE A 353 -25.47 -14.72 13.32
N VAL A 354 -26.43 -14.46 12.43
CA VAL A 354 -26.35 -13.45 11.38
C VAL A 354 -27.56 -12.53 11.52
N TYR A 355 -27.36 -11.24 11.25
CA TYR A 355 -28.41 -10.23 11.15
C TYR A 355 -27.92 -9.09 10.25
N ASP A 356 -28.85 -8.33 9.69
CA ASP A 356 -28.55 -7.26 8.73
C ASP A 356 -27.91 -6.04 9.43
N ASN A 357 -27.03 -5.34 8.71
CA ASN A 357 -26.37 -4.10 9.17
C ASN A 357 -25.63 -4.22 10.51
N TRP A 358 -25.03 -5.38 10.78
CA TRP A 358 -24.26 -5.64 12.00
C TRP A 358 -23.14 -4.63 12.23
N GLU A 359 -22.57 -4.04 11.17
CA GLU A 359 -21.50 -3.06 11.25
C GLU A 359 -21.93 -1.70 11.83
N MET A 360 -23.25 -1.43 11.84
CA MET A 360 -23.84 -0.20 12.36
C MET A 360 -24.48 -0.38 13.74
N ASN A 361 -24.60 -1.62 14.23
CA ASN A 361 -25.24 -1.94 15.51
C ASN A 361 -24.19 -2.06 16.62
N SER A 362 -24.02 -0.99 17.42
CA SER A 362 -23.17 -1.05 18.62
C SER A 362 -23.88 -1.64 19.84
N HIS A 363 -25.20 -1.47 19.92
CA HIS A 363 -25.98 -1.76 21.12
C HIS A 363 -26.01 -3.25 21.46
N SER A 364 -26.41 -4.11 20.52
CA SER A 364 -26.55 -5.55 20.80
C SER A 364 -25.20 -6.21 21.11
N PRO A 365 -24.09 -5.94 20.38
CA PRO A 365 -22.77 -6.41 20.77
C PRO A 365 -22.34 -6.02 22.19
N GLU A 366 -22.53 -4.75 22.57
CA GLU A 366 -22.16 -4.25 23.90
C GLU A 366 -23.01 -4.88 25.01
N ALA A 367 -24.32 -5.07 24.76
CA ALA A 367 -25.22 -5.74 25.69
C ALA A 367 -24.83 -7.21 25.91
N ILE A 368 -24.55 -7.94 24.82
CA ILE A 368 -24.12 -9.35 24.86
C ILE A 368 -22.77 -9.48 25.58
N GLU A 369 -21.80 -8.64 25.26
CA GLU A 369 -20.48 -8.67 25.90
C GLU A 369 -20.57 -8.37 27.40
N SER A 370 -21.42 -7.42 27.80
CA SER A 370 -21.65 -7.11 29.21
C SER A 370 -22.35 -8.25 29.94
N ALA A 371 -23.33 -8.91 29.31
CA ALA A 371 -24.09 -10.00 29.94
C ALA A 371 -23.25 -11.28 30.08
N LEU A 372 -22.40 -11.59 29.09
CA LEU A 372 -21.58 -12.80 29.04
C LEU A 372 -20.14 -12.61 29.56
N LYS A 373 -19.87 -11.47 30.20
CA LYS A 373 -18.55 -11.10 30.68
C LYS A 373 -17.94 -12.16 31.61
N THR A 374 -18.73 -12.68 32.56
CA THR A 374 -18.25 -13.68 33.53
C THR A 374 -17.90 -15.01 32.85
N SER A 375 -18.76 -15.52 31.95
CA SER A 375 -18.49 -16.75 31.18
C SER A 375 -17.24 -16.62 30.31
N THR A 376 -16.99 -15.42 29.77
CA THR A 376 -15.82 -15.12 28.92
C THR A 376 -14.53 -14.94 29.74
N GLU A 377 -14.59 -14.23 30.86
CA GLU A 377 -13.42 -14.01 31.75
C GLU A 377 -12.95 -15.30 32.43
N ASN A 378 -13.87 -16.21 32.76
CA ASN A 378 -13.55 -17.53 33.30
C ASN A 378 -12.99 -18.51 32.25
N LEU A 379 -12.96 -18.11 30.97
CA LEU A 379 -12.56 -18.94 29.83
C LEU A 379 -13.44 -20.20 29.64
N ASP A 380 -14.67 -20.17 30.15
CA ASP A 380 -15.63 -21.26 29.96
C ASP A 380 -16.23 -21.22 28.56
N ALA A 381 -16.44 -20.01 28.02
CA ALA A 381 -16.92 -19.78 26.68
C ALA A 381 -16.21 -18.60 26.00
N ASN A 382 -16.35 -18.52 24.68
CA ASN A 382 -15.84 -17.43 23.87
C ASN A 382 -16.91 -16.92 22.91
N VAL A 383 -17.21 -15.63 23.00
CA VAL A 383 -18.11 -14.90 22.12
C VAL A 383 -17.27 -14.07 21.15
N ILE A 384 -17.33 -14.40 19.87
CA ILE A 384 -16.67 -13.66 18.79
C ILE A 384 -17.71 -12.74 18.17
N ILE A 385 -17.42 -11.43 18.16
CA ILE A 385 -18.33 -10.40 17.66
C ILE A 385 -17.65 -9.64 16.51
N ALA A 386 -18.22 -9.73 15.31
CA ALA A 386 -17.68 -9.08 14.11
C ALA A 386 -17.66 -7.54 14.24
N TYR A 387 -18.66 -6.95 14.90
CA TYR A 387 -18.75 -5.51 15.13
C TYR A 387 -17.51 -4.95 15.84
N ASN A 388 -17.03 -5.61 16.90
CA ASN A 388 -15.87 -5.17 17.67
C ASN A 388 -14.60 -5.16 16.81
N TYR A 389 -14.40 -6.22 16.01
CA TYR A 389 -13.29 -6.32 15.07
C TYR A 389 -13.37 -5.26 13.97
N TYR A 390 -14.53 -5.11 13.34
CA TYR A 390 -14.78 -4.10 12.32
C TYR A 390 -14.53 -2.69 12.85
N ARG A 391 -15.10 -2.34 14.00
CA ARG A 391 -14.98 -0.99 14.57
C ARG A 391 -13.55 -0.64 14.91
N THR A 392 -12.82 -1.59 15.51
CA THR A 392 -11.39 -1.42 15.83
C THR A 392 -10.55 -1.25 14.57
N SER A 393 -10.73 -2.16 13.60
CA SER A 393 -10.01 -2.13 12.31
C SER A 393 -10.33 -0.86 11.51
N GLN A 394 -11.59 -0.43 11.48
CA GLN A 394 -12.02 0.80 10.80
C GLN A 394 -11.38 2.04 11.43
N LEU A 395 -11.36 2.12 12.76
CA LEU A 395 -10.75 3.24 13.47
C LEU A 395 -9.24 3.30 13.23
N GLN A 396 -8.57 2.15 13.33
CA GLN A 396 -7.13 2.04 13.06
C GLN A 396 -6.80 2.42 11.61
N ASN A 397 -7.49 1.82 10.63
CA ASN A 397 -7.23 2.05 9.21
C ASN A 397 -7.56 3.50 8.80
N ASN A 398 -8.65 4.08 9.31
CA ASN A 398 -8.98 5.49 9.04
C ASN A 398 -7.96 6.45 9.67
N LEU A 399 -7.46 6.16 10.88
CA LEU A 399 -6.41 6.94 11.51
C LEU A 399 -5.11 6.86 10.70
N THR A 400 -4.72 5.66 10.26
CA THR A 400 -3.55 5.46 9.40
C THR A 400 -3.74 6.16 8.05
N LEU A 401 -4.93 6.11 7.44
CA LEU A 401 -5.26 6.84 6.21
C LEU A 401 -5.12 8.35 6.40
N TYR A 402 -5.64 8.90 7.49
CA TYR A 402 -5.52 10.33 7.80
C TYR A 402 -4.05 10.75 7.93
N ILE A 403 -3.26 10.08 8.77
CA ILE A 403 -1.84 10.41 8.97
C ILE A 403 -1.04 10.21 7.67
N GLY A 404 -1.25 9.07 7.01
CA GLY A 404 -0.49 8.71 5.81
C GLY A 404 -0.84 9.56 4.59
N SER A 405 -2.10 9.98 4.42
CA SER A 405 -2.48 10.90 3.34
C SER A 405 -1.84 12.28 3.51
N MET A 406 -1.69 12.79 4.73
CA MET A 406 -0.97 14.03 5.02
C MET A 406 0.52 13.94 4.68
N LEU A 407 1.14 12.79 4.97
CA LEU A 407 2.52 12.51 4.58
C LEU A 407 2.68 12.45 3.05
N CYS A 408 1.77 11.77 2.35
CA CYS A 408 1.75 11.69 0.89
C CYS A 408 1.57 13.08 0.25
N PHE A 409 0.66 13.91 0.79
CA PHE A 409 0.48 15.28 0.35
C PHE A 409 1.77 16.10 0.48
N THR A 410 2.50 15.93 1.59
CA THR A 410 3.79 16.60 1.82
C THR A 410 4.85 16.19 0.81
N PHE A 411 4.91 14.90 0.45
CA PHE A 411 5.83 14.41 -0.58
C PHE A 411 5.48 14.94 -1.98
N ILE A 412 4.19 14.98 -2.35
CA ILE A 412 3.75 15.57 -3.62
C ILE A 412 4.12 17.06 -3.67
N LEU A 413 3.90 17.80 -2.58
CA LEU A 413 4.29 19.20 -2.46
C LEU A 413 5.82 19.38 -2.58
N ALA A 414 6.60 18.47 -1.97
CA ALA A 414 8.06 18.47 -2.08
C ALA A 414 8.51 18.26 -3.54
N VAL A 415 7.87 17.36 -4.29
CA VAL A 415 8.15 17.19 -5.73
C VAL A 415 7.83 18.46 -6.50
N ALA A 416 6.65 19.06 -6.28
CA ALA A 416 6.26 20.30 -6.96
C ALA A 416 7.24 21.44 -6.67
N SER A 417 7.63 21.63 -5.41
CA SER A 417 8.60 22.64 -4.98
C SER A 417 10.00 22.40 -5.58
N PHE A 418 10.44 21.14 -5.61
CA PHE A 418 11.73 20.77 -6.15
C PHE A 418 11.80 20.98 -7.68
N ILE A 419 10.76 20.57 -8.40
CA ILE A 419 10.64 20.82 -9.85
C ILE A 419 10.58 22.33 -10.12
N TYR A 420 9.77 23.08 -9.37
CA TYR A 420 9.66 24.54 -9.52
C TYR A 420 11.03 25.22 -9.32
N SER A 421 11.71 24.91 -8.23
CA SER A 421 13.03 25.45 -7.92
C SER A 421 14.07 25.09 -8.99
N ARG A 422 13.98 23.88 -9.55
CA ARG A 422 14.85 23.43 -10.63
C ARG A 422 14.61 24.21 -11.92
N LEU A 423 13.35 24.38 -12.35
CA LEU A 423 13.03 25.17 -13.55
C LEU A 423 13.44 26.63 -13.38
N TYR A 424 13.21 27.22 -12.20
CA TYR A 424 13.47 28.64 -11.99
C TYR A 424 14.95 28.97 -11.81
N SER A 425 15.74 28.07 -11.19
CA SER A 425 17.19 28.25 -11.06
C SER A 425 17.92 28.21 -12.40
N GLU A 426 17.38 27.50 -13.41
CA GLU A 426 17.95 27.47 -14.76
C GLU A 426 17.33 28.50 -15.71
N LEU A 427 16.26 29.19 -15.29
CA LEU A 427 15.47 30.08 -16.12
C LEU A 427 16.31 31.20 -16.76
N ASP A 428 17.18 31.86 -16.01
CA ASP A 428 17.99 32.97 -16.52
C ASP A 428 19.03 32.53 -17.55
N ALA A 429 19.67 31.39 -17.32
CA ALA A 429 20.62 30.80 -18.26
C ALA A 429 19.90 30.39 -19.55
N GLU A 430 18.72 29.76 -19.44
CA GLU A 430 17.90 29.42 -20.61
C GLU A 430 17.40 30.65 -21.36
N CYS A 431 16.94 31.69 -20.66
CA CYS A 431 16.49 32.94 -21.29
C CYS A 431 17.60 33.62 -22.10
N LYS A 432 18.83 33.69 -21.57
CA LYS A 432 19.99 34.22 -22.32
C LYS A 432 20.23 33.46 -23.62
N LYS A 433 20.15 32.13 -23.57
CA LYS A 433 20.29 31.27 -24.75
C LYS A 433 19.17 31.52 -25.76
N TYR A 434 17.91 31.45 -25.34
CA TYR A 434 16.76 31.63 -26.24
C TYR A 434 16.72 33.02 -26.88
N LYS A 435 17.13 34.09 -26.17
CA LYS A 435 17.31 35.44 -26.75
C LYS A 435 18.22 35.41 -27.98
N GLY A 436 19.35 34.71 -27.92
CA GLY A 436 20.27 34.57 -29.05
C GLY A 436 19.64 33.87 -30.26
N ILE A 437 18.79 32.86 -30.02
CA ILE A 437 18.14 32.10 -31.10
C ILE A 437 16.98 32.90 -31.73
N VAL A 438 16.21 33.63 -30.91
CA VAL A 438 15.13 34.49 -31.39
C VAL A 438 15.68 35.56 -32.33
N LYS A 439 16.87 36.13 -32.04
CA LYS A 439 17.59 37.04 -32.95
C LYS A 439 17.93 36.43 -34.31
N ILE A 440 18.06 35.10 -34.39
CA ILE A 440 18.41 34.36 -35.62
C ILE A 440 17.13 33.91 -36.39
N GLY A 441 15.93 34.21 -35.85
CA GLY A 441 14.65 33.98 -36.54
C GLY A 441 13.76 32.88 -35.95
N LEU A 442 14.00 32.42 -34.72
CA LEU A 442 13.12 31.45 -34.06
C LEU A 442 11.74 32.05 -33.79
N SER A 443 10.69 31.42 -34.31
CA SER A 443 9.33 31.90 -34.11
C SER A 443 8.82 31.68 -32.67
N LYS A 444 7.84 32.49 -32.24
CA LYS A 444 7.14 32.30 -30.95
C LYS A 444 6.54 30.89 -30.82
N LYS A 445 6.02 30.31 -31.92
CA LYS A 445 5.44 28.95 -31.94
C LYS A 445 6.51 27.88 -31.70
N GLU A 446 7.68 28.00 -32.34
CA GLU A 446 8.79 27.07 -32.14
C GLU A 446 9.38 27.15 -30.73
N LEU A 447 9.53 28.37 -30.19
CA LEU A 447 9.96 28.57 -28.81
C LEU A 447 8.98 27.91 -27.82
N SER A 448 7.68 28.14 -28.00
CA SER A 448 6.66 27.52 -27.14
C SER A 448 6.62 25.99 -27.27
N SER A 449 6.96 25.43 -28.43
CA SER A 449 7.06 23.98 -28.64
C SER A 449 8.29 23.40 -27.96
N ALA A 450 9.44 24.10 -28.04
CA ALA A 450 10.66 23.70 -27.37
C ALA A 450 10.50 23.70 -25.84
N LEU A 451 9.90 24.75 -25.28
CA LEU A 451 9.63 24.85 -23.84
C LEU A 451 8.70 23.73 -23.36
N ARG A 452 7.59 23.47 -24.07
CA ARG A 452 6.67 22.37 -23.73
C ARG A 452 7.35 21.00 -23.70
N LYS A 453 8.25 20.73 -24.65
CA LYS A 453 9.01 19.45 -24.65
C LYS A 453 9.93 19.33 -23.44
N VAL A 454 10.56 20.42 -23.00
CA VAL A 454 11.43 20.41 -21.81
C VAL A 454 10.61 20.17 -20.55
N THR A 455 9.54 20.95 -20.36
CA THR A 455 8.64 20.82 -19.20
C THR A 455 8.00 19.43 -19.14
N SER A 456 7.49 18.92 -20.26
CA SER A 456 6.91 17.58 -20.35
C SER A 456 7.90 16.47 -20.00
N LEU A 457 9.16 16.58 -20.45
CA LEU A 457 10.19 15.60 -20.15
C LEU A 457 10.48 15.54 -18.63
N ILE A 458 10.50 16.70 -17.96
CA ILE A 458 10.80 16.79 -16.52
C ILE A 458 9.62 16.39 -15.63
N LEU A 459 8.38 16.67 -16.04
CA LEU A 459 7.19 16.38 -15.22
C LEU A 459 6.53 15.04 -15.55
N LEU A 460 6.36 14.72 -16.84
CA LEU A 460 5.55 13.58 -17.27
C LEU A 460 6.31 12.26 -17.14
N ILE A 461 7.60 12.24 -17.52
CA ILE A 461 8.38 11.00 -17.51
C ILE A 461 8.52 10.42 -16.08
N PRO A 462 8.92 11.19 -15.05
CA PRO A 462 9.00 10.66 -13.69
C PRO A 462 7.67 10.16 -13.16
N PHE A 463 6.58 10.85 -13.52
CA PHE A 463 5.23 10.46 -13.15
C PHE A 463 4.79 9.14 -13.81
N LEU A 464 5.05 8.96 -15.11
CA LEU A 464 4.75 7.71 -15.81
C LEU A 464 5.52 6.52 -15.24
N VAL A 465 6.79 6.74 -14.88
CA VAL A 465 7.60 5.72 -14.19
C VAL A 465 7.01 5.38 -12.83
N ALA A 466 6.58 6.39 -12.07
CA ALA A 466 5.90 6.16 -10.79
C ALA A 466 4.59 5.39 -10.95
N LEU A 467 3.81 5.64 -12.00
CA LEU A 467 2.60 4.86 -12.32
C LEU A 467 2.91 3.40 -12.65
N ILE A 468 4.01 3.13 -13.37
CA ILE A 468 4.43 1.75 -13.63
C ILE A 468 4.79 1.04 -12.32
N TYR A 469 5.58 1.69 -11.46
CA TYR A 469 5.92 1.14 -10.15
C TYR A 469 4.70 0.94 -9.26
N LEU A 470 3.75 1.88 -9.29
CA LEU A 470 2.47 1.76 -8.60
C LEU A 470 1.76 0.46 -9.00
N TRP A 471 1.51 0.24 -10.30
CA TRP A 471 0.76 -0.92 -10.75
C TRP A 471 1.50 -2.24 -10.50
N ILE A 472 2.83 -2.26 -10.70
CA ILE A 472 3.64 -3.42 -10.29
C ILE A 472 3.46 -3.71 -8.80
N GLY A 473 3.53 -2.69 -7.95
CA GLY A 473 3.31 -2.83 -6.51
C GLY A 473 1.92 -3.35 -6.17
N ILE A 474 0.87 -2.87 -6.84
CA ILE A 474 -0.50 -3.33 -6.63
C ILE A 474 -0.66 -4.80 -7.05
N PHE A 475 -0.12 -5.21 -8.20
CA PHE A 475 -0.18 -6.62 -8.62
C PHE A 475 0.57 -7.56 -7.68
N ILE A 476 1.70 -7.11 -7.10
CA ILE A 476 2.41 -7.89 -6.09
C ILE A 476 1.60 -7.96 -4.79
N SER A 477 1.04 -6.83 -4.35
CA SER A 477 0.21 -6.76 -3.14
C SER A 477 -1.05 -7.61 -3.24
N GLU A 478 -1.61 -7.77 -4.44
CA GLU A 478 -2.81 -8.57 -4.68
C GLU A 478 -2.64 -10.04 -4.29
N GLN A 479 -1.42 -10.57 -4.39
CA GLN A 479 -1.13 -11.97 -3.99
C GLN A 479 -1.27 -12.21 -2.48
N PHE A 480 -1.24 -11.15 -1.69
CA PHE A 480 -1.31 -11.21 -0.22
C PHE A 480 -2.59 -10.55 0.32
N ALA A 481 -3.46 -10.03 -0.56
CA ALA A 481 -4.63 -9.28 -0.15
C ALA A 481 -5.85 -10.21 0.03
N ILE A 482 -6.54 -10.07 1.15
CA ILE A 482 -7.81 -10.79 1.40
C ILE A 482 -8.92 -10.24 0.50
N VAL A 483 -8.90 -8.93 0.25
CA VAL A 483 -9.83 -8.23 -0.66
C VAL A 483 -9.03 -7.52 -1.73
N SER A 484 -9.50 -7.60 -2.97
CA SER A 484 -8.81 -7.03 -4.12
C SER A 484 -8.60 -5.53 -3.98
N ASN A 485 -7.36 -5.08 -4.18
CA ASN A 485 -7.00 -3.66 -4.16
C ASN A 485 -7.18 -2.99 -5.53
N ILE A 486 -7.42 -3.78 -6.59
CA ILE A 486 -7.48 -3.31 -7.99
C ILE A 486 -8.59 -2.27 -8.23
N PRO A 487 -9.85 -2.44 -7.74
CA PRO A 487 -10.91 -1.47 -8.01
C PRO A 487 -10.59 -0.08 -7.43
N VAL A 488 -10.07 -0.04 -6.20
CA VAL A 488 -9.65 1.19 -5.54
C VAL A 488 -8.46 1.81 -6.26
N ALA A 489 -7.45 1.00 -6.58
CA ALA A 489 -6.26 1.45 -7.30
C ALA A 489 -6.59 2.08 -8.66
N PHE A 490 -7.57 1.55 -9.38
CA PHE A 490 -8.02 2.09 -10.65
C PHE A 490 -8.58 3.51 -10.49
N TRP A 491 -9.54 3.71 -9.60
CA TRP A 491 -10.15 5.03 -9.38
C TRP A 491 -9.16 6.06 -8.84
N CYS A 492 -8.32 5.67 -7.88
CA CYS A 492 -7.26 6.54 -7.39
C CYS A 492 -6.25 6.91 -8.49
N THR A 493 -5.89 5.97 -9.37
CA THR A 493 -5.02 6.25 -10.53
C THR A 493 -5.64 7.31 -11.45
N VAL A 494 -6.94 7.24 -11.70
CA VAL A 494 -7.67 8.26 -12.50
C VAL A 494 -7.58 9.63 -11.83
N VAL A 495 -7.82 9.71 -10.52
CA VAL A 495 -7.71 10.96 -9.75
C VAL A 495 -6.30 11.53 -9.81
N LEU A 496 -5.27 10.69 -9.64
CA LEU A 496 -3.87 11.09 -9.71
C LEU A 496 -3.48 11.59 -11.11
N LEU A 497 -4.00 10.99 -12.17
CA LEU A 497 -3.81 11.45 -13.55
C LEU A 497 -4.43 12.83 -13.79
N VAL A 498 -5.64 13.06 -13.29
CA VAL A 498 -6.32 14.36 -13.37
C VAL A 498 -5.52 15.42 -12.60
N LEU A 499 -5.12 15.12 -11.36
CA LEU A 499 -4.30 16.00 -10.53
C LEU A 499 -2.98 16.36 -11.23
N GLN A 500 -2.26 15.36 -11.74
CA GLN A 500 -0.98 15.55 -12.42
C GLN A 500 -1.14 16.39 -13.70
N THR A 501 -2.23 16.18 -14.43
CA THR A 501 -2.54 16.96 -15.64
C THR A 501 -2.74 18.43 -15.28
N GLY A 502 -3.48 18.72 -14.20
CA GLY A 502 -3.65 20.08 -13.68
C GLY A 502 -2.32 20.74 -13.28
N ILE A 503 -1.49 20.02 -12.52
CA ILE A 503 -0.15 20.48 -12.10
C ILE A 503 0.73 20.76 -13.32
N TYR A 504 0.72 19.88 -14.32
CA TYR A 504 1.48 20.04 -15.55
C TYR A 504 1.09 21.31 -16.31
N PHE A 505 -0.21 21.54 -16.52
CA PHE A 505 -0.67 22.74 -17.22
C PHE A 505 -0.35 24.03 -16.44
N GLY A 506 -0.49 24.01 -15.11
CA GLY A 506 -0.13 25.15 -14.26
C GLY A 506 1.35 25.51 -14.37
N ILE A 507 2.23 24.52 -14.28
CA ILE A 507 3.68 24.72 -14.36
C ILE A 507 4.11 25.12 -15.79
N ASP A 508 3.59 24.48 -16.83
CA ASP A 508 3.91 24.84 -18.23
C ASP A 508 3.48 26.27 -18.57
N ALA A 509 2.27 26.66 -18.18
CA ALA A 509 1.76 28.01 -18.42
C ALA A 509 2.61 29.06 -17.69
N SER A 510 2.92 28.83 -16.41
CA SER A 510 3.75 29.72 -15.59
C SER A 510 5.16 29.85 -16.16
N TYR A 511 5.82 28.73 -16.47
CA TYR A 511 7.18 28.70 -17.01
C TYR A 511 7.26 29.41 -18.36
N ARG A 512 6.35 29.10 -19.29
CA ARG A 512 6.30 29.78 -20.60
C ARG A 512 6.10 31.28 -20.44
N LYS A 513 5.15 31.71 -19.61
CA LYS A 513 4.89 33.14 -19.39
C LYS A 513 6.14 33.85 -18.86
N ALA A 514 6.88 33.23 -17.94
CA ALA A 514 8.12 33.76 -17.41
C ALA A 514 9.21 33.88 -18.49
N VAL A 515 9.41 32.84 -19.32
CA VAL A 515 10.39 32.85 -20.42
C VAL A 515 10.01 33.88 -21.49
N PHE A 516 8.76 33.90 -21.96
CA PHE A 516 8.31 34.86 -22.97
C PHE A 516 8.49 36.31 -22.51
N ARG A 517 8.13 36.60 -21.25
CA ARG A 517 8.33 37.93 -20.67
C ARG A 517 9.81 38.31 -20.69
N LYS A 518 10.71 37.47 -20.17
CA LYS A 518 12.15 37.78 -20.13
C LYS A 518 12.82 37.83 -21.51
N VAL A 519 12.38 37.02 -22.47
CA VAL A 519 12.98 36.95 -23.82
C VAL A 519 12.54 38.12 -24.69
N TYR A 520 11.28 38.56 -24.59
CA TYR A 520 10.72 39.61 -25.46
C TYR A 520 10.61 41.01 -24.81
N GLN A 521 10.78 41.18 -23.49
CA GLN A 521 10.70 42.50 -22.83
C GLN A 521 11.70 43.54 -23.36
N ASP A 522 12.84 43.13 -23.91
CA ASP A 522 13.82 44.08 -24.47
C ASP A 522 13.46 44.57 -25.88
N TYR A 523 12.46 43.96 -26.55
CA TYR A 523 12.04 44.34 -27.90
C TYR A 523 10.90 45.38 -27.94
N GLU A 524 10.21 45.60 -26.83
CA GLU A 524 9.16 46.64 -26.72
C GLU A 524 9.75 48.00 -26.26
N ARG A 525 11.06 48.07 -25.98
CA ARG A 525 11.77 49.29 -25.57
C ARG A 525 12.74 49.85 -26.62
N SER A 526 12.81 49.26 -27.81
CA SER A 526 13.51 49.82 -28.99
C SER A 526 12.52 50.02 -30.11
#